data_AF-A0A9D4EJ78-F1
#
_entry.id   AF-A0A9D4EJ78-F1
#
_cell.length_a   1.000
_cell.length_b   1.000
_cell.length_c   1.000
_cell.angle_alpha   90.00
_cell.angle_beta   90.00
_cell.angle_gamma   90.00
#
_symmetry.space_group_name_H-M   'P 1'
#
loop_
_entity.id
_entity.type
_entity.pdbx_description
1 polymer ?
#
loop_
_entity_poly.entity_id
_entity_poly.type
_entity_poly.pdbx_seq_one_letter_code
_entity_poly.pdbx_strand_id
1 'polypeptide(L)'
;MGLTYLKSPDYTVDGPDLFEEVFSPDYTVDGPDLLEEVFSPDYTVDGPDLLEEAFSPNYTVDGPDLFEEVFSLDYTVDGTDFLEEVFSPDYT
;
A
#
# COMPACT_ATOMS: atom_id res chain seq x y z
N MET A 1 3.68 -2.62 21.76
CA MET A 1 2.56 -2.62 20.79
C MET A 1 2.74 -3.87 19.96
N GLY A 2 1.67 -4.63 19.77
CA GLY A 2 1.75 -5.97 19.22
C GLY A 2 2.02 -5.92 17.73
N LEU A 3 2.89 -6.81 17.26
CA LEU A 3 3.09 -7.15 15.87
C LEU A 3 1.75 -7.62 15.29
N THR A 4 1.09 -6.75 14.52
CA THR A 4 -0.24 -6.97 13.95
C THR A 4 -0.08 -7.52 12.55
N TYR A 5 -0.12 -8.85 12.46
CA TYR A 5 -0.31 -9.57 11.21
C TYR A 5 -1.78 -9.58 10.83
N LEU A 6 -2.11 -9.09 9.65
CA LEU A 6 -3.49 -9.05 9.16
C LEU A 6 -3.67 -10.00 7.98
N LYS A 7 -4.68 -10.88 8.07
CA LYS A 7 -5.10 -11.74 6.96
C LYS A 7 -6.61 -11.83 6.85
N SER A 8 -7.13 -11.31 5.76
CA SER A 8 -8.56 -11.17 5.50
C SER A 8 -8.82 -11.24 4.00
N PRO A 9 -10.03 -11.60 3.57
CA PRO A 9 -10.40 -11.57 2.16
C PRO A 9 -10.57 -10.14 1.62
N ASP A 10 -11.07 -9.25 2.48
CA ASP A 10 -11.22 -7.82 2.20
C ASP A 10 -10.91 -7.09 3.51
N TYR A 11 -10.22 -5.96 3.45
CA TYR A 11 -10.00 -5.16 4.63
C TYR A 11 -9.93 -3.67 4.34
N THR A 12 -10.56 -2.91 5.22
CA THR A 12 -10.60 -1.46 5.19
C THR A 12 -10.12 -0.93 6.52
N VAL A 13 -9.12 -0.07 6.48
CA VAL A 13 -8.69 0.75 7.63
C VAL A 13 -9.34 2.12 7.52
N ASP A 14 -9.93 2.58 8.63
CA ASP A 14 -10.41 3.95 8.78
C ASP A 14 -9.64 4.65 9.91
N GLY A 15 -8.78 5.59 9.57
CA GLY A 15 -7.95 6.32 10.52
C GLY A 15 -6.66 5.60 10.89
N PRO A 16 -5.85 6.16 11.81
CA PRO A 16 -4.46 5.77 11.95
C PRO A 16 -4.25 4.41 12.61
N ASP A 17 -3.54 3.55 11.90
CA ASP A 17 -3.13 2.23 12.33
C ASP A 17 -1.64 1.94 12.01
N LEU A 18 -1.15 0.83 12.55
CA LEU A 18 0.20 0.32 12.31
C LEU A 18 0.15 -1.18 12.06
N PHE A 19 0.66 -1.62 10.91
CA PHE A 19 0.78 -3.02 10.54
C PHE A 19 2.20 -3.37 10.14
N GLU A 20 2.63 -4.57 10.55
CA GLU A 20 3.91 -5.13 10.12
C GLU A 20 3.72 -5.92 8.81
N GLU A 21 2.68 -6.76 8.73
CA GLU A 21 2.37 -7.50 7.50
C GLU A 21 0.87 -7.52 7.25
N VAL A 22 0.47 -7.13 6.04
CA VAL A 22 -0.91 -7.21 5.53
C VAL A 22 -0.97 -8.17 4.36
N PHE A 23 -1.86 -9.16 4.45
CA PHE A 23 -2.20 -10.05 3.34
C PHE A 23 -3.70 -10.04 3.09
N SER A 24 -4.13 -9.33 2.05
CA SER A 24 -5.54 -9.22 1.65
C SER A 24 -5.66 -9.25 0.13
N PRO A 25 -6.62 -9.97 -0.48
CA PRO A 25 -6.97 -9.81 -1.89
C PRO A 25 -7.26 -8.35 -2.28
N ASP A 26 -8.08 -7.69 -1.45
CA ASP A 26 -8.47 -6.30 -1.59
C ASP A 26 -8.14 -5.57 -0.28
N TYR A 27 -7.29 -4.55 -0.35
CA TYR A 27 -6.90 -3.74 0.81
C TYR A 27 -7.15 -2.26 0.50
N THR A 28 -7.84 -1.58 1.40
CA THR A 28 -8.13 -0.15 1.30
C THR A 28 -7.76 0.55 2.60
N VAL A 29 -7.08 1.68 2.48
CA VAL A 29 -6.73 2.54 3.61
C VAL A 29 -7.34 3.92 3.36
N ASP A 30 -8.05 4.44 4.36
CA ASP A 30 -8.51 5.83 4.41
C ASP A 30 -7.95 6.50 5.67
N GLY A 31 -7.02 7.42 5.47
CA GLY A 31 -6.32 8.13 6.53
C GLY A 31 -4.90 7.62 6.79
N PRO A 32 -4.18 8.25 7.74
CA PRO A 32 -2.73 8.10 7.82
C PRO A 32 -2.27 6.83 8.54
N ASP A 33 -1.63 5.93 7.79
CA ASP A 33 -1.13 4.65 8.26
C ASP A 33 0.39 4.48 8.14
N LEU A 34 0.91 3.54 8.94
CA LEU A 34 2.28 3.05 8.88
C LEU A 34 2.30 1.56 8.61
N LEU A 35 2.87 1.16 7.49
CA LEU A 35 2.85 -0.22 6.99
C LEU A 35 4.28 -0.67 6.65
N GLU A 36 4.69 -1.86 7.06
CA GLU A 36 6.00 -2.41 6.70
C GLU A 36 5.88 -3.24 5.42
N GLU A 37 5.09 -4.32 5.41
CA GLU A 37 4.86 -5.14 4.20
C GLU A 37 3.36 -5.27 3.86
N VAL A 38 3.02 -5.00 2.59
CA VAL A 38 1.66 -5.20 2.05
C VAL A 38 1.69 -6.12 0.83
N PHE A 39 0.93 -7.21 0.91
CA PHE A 39 0.67 -8.12 -0.21
C PHE A 39 -0.82 -8.09 -0.55
N SER A 40 -1.16 -7.38 -1.63
CA SER A 40 -2.54 -7.28 -2.10
C SER A 40 -2.63 -7.23 -3.62
N PRO A 41 -3.41 -8.09 -4.29
CA PRO A 41 -3.79 -7.95 -5.69
C PRO A 41 -4.28 -6.54 -6.06
N ASP A 42 -5.18 -5.98 -5.25
CA ASP A 42 -5.75 -4.66 -5.46
C ASP A 42 -5.52 -3.85 -4.18
N TYR A 43 -4.70 -2.80 -4.27
CA TYR A 43 -4.37 -1.94 -3.13
C TYR A 43 -4.71 -0.50 -3.43
N THR A 44 -5.52 0.11 -2.56
CA THR A 44 -5.96 1.50 -2.68
C THR A 44 -5.65 2.26 -1.39
N VAL A 45 -5.04 3.42 -1.52
CA VAL A 45 -4.74 4.36 -0.44
C VAL A 45 -5.40 5.70 -0.72
N ASP A 46 -6.10 6.24 0.27
CA ASP A 46 -6.62 7.61 0.29
C ASP A 46 -6.12 8.30 1.57
N GLY A 47 -5.26 9.31 1.42
CA GLY A 47 -4.61 10.00 2.53
C GLY A 47 -3.12 9.69 2.65
N PRO A 48 -2.43 10.30 3.64
CA PRO A 48 -0.97 10.25 3.71
C PRO A 48 -0.45 9.05 4.50
N ASP A 49 0.19 8.12 3.82
CA ASP A 49 0.77 6.89 4.35
C ASP A 49 2.30 6.83 4.21
N LEU A 50 2.91 6.05 5.10
CA LEU A 50 4.29 5.57 4.92
C LEU A 50 4.26 4.05 4.80
N LEU A 51 4.80 3.53 3.71
CA LEU A 51 4.89 2.09 3.45
C LEU A 51 6.29 1.71 2.96
N GLU A 52 6.88 0.69 3.59
CA GLU A 52 8.22 0.21 3.24
C GLU A 52 8.16 -0.66 1.97
N GLU A 53 7.39 -1.74 1.96
CA GLU A 53 7.29 -2.65 0.81
C GLU A 53 5.84 -2.93 0.40
N ALA A 54 5.52 -2.64 -0.87
CA ALA A 54 4.22 -2.91 -1.46
C ALA A 54 4.34 -3.91 -2.62
N PHE A 55 3.64 -5.04 -2.54
CA PHE A 55 3.46 -5.97 -3.64
C PHE A 55 2.00 -5.98 -4.09
N SER A 56 1.71 -5.24 -5.17
CA SER A 56 0.37 -5.17 -5.73
C SER A 56 0.38 -5.01 -7.25
N PRO A 57 -0.24 -5.93 -8.03
CA PRO A 57 -0.39 -5.76 -9.46
C PRO A 57 -1.21 -4.51 -9.82
N ASN A 58 -2.25 -4.15 -9.07
CA ASN A 58 -3.00 -2.90 -9.27
C ASN A 58 -2.91 -2.01 -8.03
N TYR A 59 -2.32 -0.85 -8.22
CA TYR A 59 -1.96 0.03 -7.13
C TYR A 59 -2.50 1.44 -7.38
N THR A 60 -3.34 1.95 -6.49
CA THR A 60 -3.94 3.29 -6.62
C THR A 60 -3.69 4.10 -5.35
N VAL A 61 -3.18 5.30 -5.52
CA VAL A 61 -2.90 6.23 -4.41
C VAL A 61 -3.48 7.60 -4.73
N ASP A 62 -4.23 8.15 -3.79
CA ASP A 62 -4.72 9.53 -3.77
C ASP A 62 -4.27 10.19 -2.47
N GLY A 63 -3.24 11.04 -2.53
CA GLY A 63 -2.62 11.52 -1.30
C GLY A 63 -1.18 11.99 -1.46
N PRO A 64 -0.55 12.49 -0.39
CA PRO A 64 0.90 12.61 -0.31
C PRO A 64 1.48 11.46 0.49
N ASP A 65 2.14 10.55 -0.20
CA ASP A 65 2.60 9.29 0.36
C ASP A 65 4.10 9.04 0.17
N LEU A 66 4.66 8.18 1.02
CA LEU A 66 6.03 7.72 0.94
C LEU A 66 6.08 6.20 0.79
N PHE A 67 6.66 5.74 -0.31
CA PHE A 67 6.92 4.33 -0.54
C PHE A 67 8.40 4.08 -0.81
N GLU A 68 9.00 3.12 -0.10
CA GLU A 68 10.39 2.72 -0.32
C GLU A 68 10.48 1.77 -1.53
N GLU A 69 9.73 0.66 -1.52
CA GLU A 69 9.76 -0.34 -2.59
C GLU A 69 8.35 -0.72 -3.05
N VAL A 70 8.05 -0.53 -4.34
CA VAL A 70 6.75 -0.87 -4.94
C VAL A 70 6.93 -1.83 -6.11
N PHE A 71 6.33 -3.01 -6.01
CA PHE A 71 6.18 -3.96 -7.09
C PHE A 71 4.76 -3.93 -7.63
N SER A 72 4.60 -3.31 -8.79
CA SER A 72 3.30 -3.13 -9.42
C SER A 72 3.34 -3.24 -10.94
N LEU A 73 2.33 -3.89 -11.51
CA LEU A 73 2.10 -3.92 -12.95
C LEU A 73 1.49 -2.60 -13.43
N ASP A 74 0.43 -2.17 -12.76
CA ASP A 74 -0.29 -0.92 -13.03
C ASP A 74 -0.34 -0.09 -11.74
N TYR A 75 0.25 1.11 -11.82
CA TYR A 75 0.23 2.06 -10.73
C TYR A 75 -0.40 3.38 -11.21
N THR A 76 -1.34 3.89 -10.41
CA THR A 76 -1.93 5.21 -10.56
C THR A 76 -1.71 5.99 -9.28
N VAL A 77 -1.14 7.18 -9.43
CA VAL A 77 -0.74 8.03 -8.32
C VAL A 77 -1.25 9.44 -8.64
N ASP A 78 -2.21 9.92 -7.85
CA ASP A 78 -2.75 11.27 -7.93
C ASP A 78 -2.38 12.03 -6.65
N GLY A 79 -1.31 12.81 -6.70
CA GLY A 79 -0.69 13.20 -5.44
C GLY A 79 0.69 13.80 -5.55
N THR A 80 1.29 14.04 -4.38
CA THR A 80 2.72 14.37 -4.27
C THR A 80 3.41 13.23 -3.54
N ASP A 81 3.76 12.22 -4.33
CA ASP A 81 4.25 10.97 -3.78
C ASP A 81 5.73 10.81 -4.04
N PHE A 82 6.38 10.15 -3.10
CA PHE A 82 7.79 9.80 -3.20
C PHE A 82 7.93 8.29 -3.23
N LEU A 83 8.35 7.78 -4.38
CA LEU A 83 8.67 6.37 -4.62
C LEU A 83 10.18 6.26 -4.77
N GLU A 84 10.86 5.53 -3.87
CA GLU A 84 12.30 5.30 -4.03
C GLU A 84 12.58 4.29 -5.15
N GLU A 85 11.93 3.13 -5.11
CA GLU A 85 12.10 2.07 -6.07
C GLU A 85 10.76 1.52 -6.57
N VAL A 86 10.59 1.48 -7.90
CA VAL A 86 9.39 0.93 -8.53
C VAL A 86 9.79 -0.14 -9.54
N PHE A 87 9.27 -1.34 -9.32
CA PHE A 87 9.43 -2.48 -10.19
C PHE A 87 8.14 -2.79 -10.93
N SER A 88 8.12 -2.44 -12.21
CA SER A 88 7.04 -2.80 -13.13
C SER A 88 7.52 -3.82 -14.17
N PRO A 89 7.02 -5.07 -14.15
CA PRO A 89 7.46 -6.10 -15.10
C PRO A 89 6.95 -5.87 -16.53
N ASP A 90 6.02 -4.94 -16.76
CA ASP A 90 5.60 -4.51 -18.10
C ASP A 90 6.60 -3.51 -18.70
N TYR A 91 7.74 -4.05 -19.16
CA TYR A 91 8.58 -3.42 -20.19
C TYR A 91 8.31 -4.13 -21.52
N THR A 92 7.41 -3.59 -22.36
CA THR A 92 7.37 -3.87 -23.81
C THR A 92 7.19 -2.63 -24.66
#